data_AF-A0A0C3NB34-F1
#
_entry.id   AF-A0A0C3NB34-F1
#
_cell.length_a   1.000
_cell.length_b   1.000
_cell.length_c   1.000
_cell.angle_alpha   90.00
_cell.angle_beta   90.00
_cell.angle_gamma   90.00
#
_symmetry.space_group_name_H-M   'P 1'
#
loop_
_entity.id
_entity.type
_entity.pdbx_description
1 polymer ?
#
loop_
_entity_poly.entity_id
_entity_poly.type
_entity_poly.pdbx_seq_one_letter_code
_entity_poly.pdbx_strand_id
1 'polypeptide(L)'
;MPALGVAAALLLLGNSEGLPWTMPAWQDITKVFGVPWHTEPDAAPDSPAVHVPTWTTSIAQSVSVYARNLWKKTTLAAQAEYARKGYTDNDAEGRRAWNSWVVANWGPTWKLNRIIDEVLKEAKCGPYDAMARLKQRKFPTLEEAQVPIHAANPLAYKLFGDDAYPDDPNFLATPIKTFIDQLL
;
A
#
# COMPACT_ATOMS: atom_id res chain seq x y z
N MET A 1 -14.66 1.37 -11.00
CA MET A 1 -14.46 1.24 -9.53
C MET A 1 -13.67 2.46 -9.06
N PRO A 2 -14.05 3.20 -8.01
CA PRO A 2 -13.19 4.27 -7.50
C PRO A 2 -11.98 3.61 -6.83
N ALA A 3 -10.91 3.40 -7.60
CA ALA A 3 -9.65 2.85 -7.09
C ALA A 3 -9.11 3.81 -6.02
N LEU A 4 -8.98 3.31 -4.80
CA LEU A 4 -8.29 4.03 -3.75
C LEU A 4 -6.85 4.28 -4.23
N GLY A 5 -6.35 5.51 -4.12
CA GLY A 5 -4.97 5.77 -4.51
C GLY A 5 -4.01 4.92 -3.68
N VAL A 6 -2.93 4.41 -4.28
CA VAL A 6 -1.96 3.52 -3.64
C VAL A 6 -1.49 4.02 -2.28
N ALA A 7 -1.23 5.33 -2.16
CA ALA A 7 -0.86 5.95 -0.90
C ALA A 7 -1.95 5.80 0.18
N ALA A 8 -3.22 5.98 -0.16
CA ALA A 8 -4.31 5.80 0.78
C ALA A 8 -4.53 4.31 1.12
N ALA A 9 -4.40 3.40 0.14
CA ALA A 9 -4.47 1.97 0.40
C ALA A 9 -3.39 1.51 1.39
N LEU A 10 -2.15 2.01 1.24
CA LEU A 10 -1.04 1.71 2.14
C LEU A 10 -1.26 2.27 3.55
N LEU A 11 -1.88 3.46 3.68
CA LEU A 11 -2.28 4.00 4.99
C LEU A 11 -3.37 3.17 5.66
N LEU A 12 -4.36 2.71 4.90
CA LEU A 12 -5.43 1.88 5.46
C LEU A 12 -4.88 0.54 5.97
N LEU A 13 -3.91 -0.05 5.26
CA LEU A 13 -3.18 -1.23 5.74
C LEU A 13 -2.50 -0.95 7.11
N GLY A 14 -1.97 0.27 7.28
CA GLY A 14 -1.42 0.79 8.56
C GLY A 14 -2.36 0.79 9.75
N ASN A 15 -3.67 0.74 9.55
CA ASN A 15 -4.63 0.66 10.66
C ASN A 15 -4.63 -0.71 11.36
N SER A 16 -4.04 -1.72 10.73
CA SER A 16 -3.93 -3.07 11.27
C SER A 16 -2.57 -3.23 11.93
N GLU A 17 -2.44 -2.81 13.19
CA GLU A 17 -1.24 -3.06 14.02
C GLU A 17 0.09 -2.57 13.40
N GLY A 18 0.05 -1.51 12.60
CA GLY A 18 1.23 -0.94 11.98
C GLY A 18 1.71 -1.67 10.72
N LEU A 19 0.91 -2.58 10.16
CA LEU A 19 1.21 -3.20 8.87
C LEU A 19 1.39 -2.17 7.73
N PRO A 20 2.18 -2.45 6.70
CA PRO A 20 3.17 -3.53 6.61
C PRO A 20 4.51 -3.15 7.27
N TRP A 21 4.57 -2.04 8.01
CA TRP A 21 5.80 -1.44 8.50
C TRP A 21 6.50 -2.23 9.60
N THR A 22 5.85 -3.23 10.16
CA THR A 22 6.40 -4.19 11.13
C THR A 22 6.92 -5.47 10.47
N MET A 23 6.63 -5.70 9.19
CA MET A 23 7.00 -6.93 8.48
C MET A 23 8.43 -6.85 7.91
N PRO A 24 9.33 -7.80 8.23
CA PRO A 24 10.71 -7.77 7.76
C PRO A 24 10.84 -7.69 6.23
N ALA A 25 10.04 -8.45 5.47
CA ALA A 25 10.08 -8.43 4.01
C ALA A 25 9.77 -7.03 3.44
N TRP A 26 8.78 -6.34 4.02
CA TRP A 26 8.43 -4.98 3.60
C TRP A 26 9.52 -3.98 4.00
N GLN A 27 10.06 -4.10 5.21
CA GLN A 27 11.18 -3.28 5.68
C GLN A 27 12.42 -3.49 4.81
N ASP A 28 12.65 -4.71 4.31
CA ASP A 28 13.76 -5.01 3.42
C ASP A 28 13.62 -4.36 2.04
N ILE A 29 12.40 -4.27 1.52
CA ILE A 29 12.12 -3.55 0.27
C ILE A 29 12.25 -2.05 0.46
N THR A 30 11.65 -1.52 1.53
CA THR A 30 11.49 -0.07 1.71
C THR A 30 12.66 0.60 2.43
N LYS A 31 13.44 -0.18 3.18
CA LYS A 31 14.45 0.28 4.15
C LYS A 31 13.89 1.22 5.22
N VAL A 32 12.58 1.12 5.49
CA VAL A 32 11.88 1.87 6.53
C VAL A 32 11.55 0.90 7.67
N PHE A 33 12.31 0.98 8.76
CA PHE A 33 12.22 0.04 9.88
C PHE A 33 11.29 0.56 10.97
N GLY A 34 9.97 0.46 10.75
CA GLY A 34 8.94 0.91 11.68
C GLY A 34 7.90 1.84 11.03
N VAL A 35 6.88 2.22 11.80
CA VAL A 35 5.74 2.99 11.29
C VAL A 35 6.18 4.42 10.90
N PRO A 36 6.00 4.87 9.63
CA PRO A 36 6.55 6.13 9.14
C PRO A 36 6.15 7.38 9.93
N TRP A 37 4.93 7.38 10.46
CA TRP A 37 4.34 8.50 11.21
C TRP A 37 4.44 8.32 12.73
N HIS A 38 5.27 7.39 13.22
CA HIS A 38 5.59 7.29 14.64
C HIS A 38 6.48 8.46 15.07
N THR A 39 6.17 9.01 16.24
CA THR A 39 6.89 10.13 16.85
C THR A 39 7.06 9.87 18.35
N GLU A 40 8.24 10.18 18.87
CA GLU A 40 8.47 10.17 20.31
C GLU A 40 7.66 11.29 21.00
N PRO A 41 7.09 11.05 22.20
CA PRO A 41 6.26 12.03 22.91
C PRO A 41 6.95 13.38 23.16
N ASP A 42 8.26 13.36 23.41
CA ASP A 42 9.04 14.53 23.81
C ASP A 42 9.94 15.09 22.68
N ALA A 43 9.75 14.62 21.44
CA ALA A 43 10.56 15.08 20.31
C ALA A 43 10.23 16.53 19.91
N ALA A 44 11.26 17.33 19.69
CA ALA A 44 11.11 18.71 19.22
C ALA A 44 10.49 18.74 17.79
N PRO A 45 9.57 19.67 17.48
CA PRO A 45 8.85 19.68 16.19
C PRO A 45 9.75 19.66 14.95
N ASP A 46 10.89 20.35 15.01
CA ASP A 46 11.84 20.49 13.89
C ASP A 46 12.91 19.39 13.85
N SER A 47 12.91 18.47 14.83
CA SER A 47 13.84 17.33 14.82
C SER A 47 13.45 16.31 13.75
N PRO A 48 14.42 15.57 13.15
CA PRO A 48 14.10 14.53 12.17
C PRO A 48 13.18 13.45 12.74
N ALA A 49 12.23 12.98 11.94
CA ALA A 49 11.35 11.88 12.32
C ALA A 49 12.13 10.56 12.41
N VAL A 50 11.71 9.69 13.34
CA VAL A 50 12.45 8.46 13.74
C VAL A 50 12.71 7.53 12.56
N HIS A 51 11.67 7.21 11.78
CA HIS A 51 11.76 6.21 10.71
C HIS A 51 11.88 6.81 9.31
N VAL A 52 11.62 8.12 9.16
CA VAL A 52 11.68 8.83 7.88
C VAL A 52 12.53 10.10 8.06
N PRO A 53 13.86 10.01 7.91
CA PRO A 53 14.76 11.13 8.20
C PRO A 53 14.55 12.37 7.32
N THR A 54 13.88 12.20 6.17
CA THR A 54 13.50 13.31 5.28
C THR A 54 12.33 14.13 5.80
N TRP A 55 11.64 13.67 6.86
CA TRP A 55 10.57 14.40 7.52
C TRP A 55 11.05 14.99 8.83
N THR A 56 10.40 16.06 9.26
CA THR A 56 10.43 16.55 10.64
C THR A 56 9.41 15.80 11.49
N THR A 57 9.56 15.87 12.80
CA THR A 57 8.59 15.35 13.78
C THR A 57 7.22 15.96 13.57
N SER A 58 7.13 17.26 13.27
CA SER A 58 5.87 17.94 12.95
C SER A 58 5.16 17.34 11.75
N ILE A 59 5.89 17.03 10.67
CA ILE A 59 5.33 16.37 9.48
C ILE A 59 4.81 14.98 9.83
N ALA A 60 5.57 14.20 10.58
CA ALA A 60 5.15 12.86 11.02
C ALA A 60 3.87 12.93 11.89
N GLN A 61 3.75 13.92 12.77
CA GLN A 61 2.53 14.18 13.54
C GLN A 61 1.35 14.54 12.63
N SER A 62 1.54 15.43 11.65
CA SER A 62 0.51 15.78 10.67
C SER A 62 0.05 14.57 9.86
N VAL A 63 0.97 13.68 9.45
CA VAL A 63 0.64 12.42 8.77
C VAL A 63 -0.15 11.49 9.70
N SER A 64 0.24 11.37 10.98
CA SER A 64 -0.46 10.56 11.98
C SER A 64 -1.89 11.06 12.25
N VAL A 65 -2.11 12.38 12.28
CA VAL A 65 -3.46 12.97 12.40
C VAL A 65 -4.30 12.63 11.17
N TYR A 66 -3.74 12.85 9.97
CA TYR A 66 -4.41 12.52 8.71
C TYR A 66 -4.78 11.02 8.63
N ALA A 67 -3.85 10.14 8.97
CA ALA A 67 -4.06 8.69 9.00
C ALA A 67 -5.25 8.31 9.89
N ARG A 68 -5.27 8.80 11.14
CA ARG A 68 -6.38 8.57 12.08
C ARG A 68 -7.71 9.10 11.57
N ASN A 69 -7.72 10.25 10.91
CA ASN A 69 -8.95 10.82 10.36
C ASN A 69 -9.44 10.07 9.11
N LEU A 70 -8.54 9.50 8.31
CA LEU A 70 -8.87 8.61 7.21
C LEU A 70 -9.46 7.29 7.73
N TRP A 71 -8.88 6.69 8.78
CA TRP A 71 -9.37 5.43 9.38
C TRP A 71 -10.76 5.55 10.01
N LYS A 72 -11.15 6.75 10.45
CA LYS A 72 -12.51 7.02 10.95
C LYS A 72 -13.58 6.99 9.85
N LYS A 73 -13.20 7.01 8.56
CA LYS A 73 -14.15 6.92 7.45
C LYS A 73 -14.61 5.47 7.30
N THR A 74 -15.92 5.25 7.31
CA THR A 74 -16.54 3.92 7.40
C THR A 74 -16.69 3.20 6.05
N THR A 75 -16.66 3.93 4.94
CA THR A 75 -16.82 3.34 3.59
C THR A 75 -15.59 3.63 2.74
N LEU A 76 -15.25 2.68 1.84
CA LEU A 76 -14.18 2.86 0.86
C LEU A 76 -14.37 4.11 0.00
N ALA A 77 -15.62 4.43 -0.35
CA ALA A 77 -15.95 5.64 -1.10
C ALA A 77 -15.60 6.91 -0.30
N ALA A 78 -15.98 6.97 0.98
CA ALA A 78 -15.66 8.10 1.85
C ALA A 78 -14.15 8.20 2.14
N GLN A 79 -13.46 7.07 2.25
CA GLN A 79 -12.00 7.02 2.38
C GLN A 79 -11.32 7.56 1.12
N ALA A 80 -11.74 7.13 -0.06
CA ALA A 80 -11.20 7.60 -1.34
C ALA A 80 -11.47 9.09 -1.57
N GLU A 81 -12.69 9.56 -1.27
CA GLU A 81 -13.04 10.98 -1.35
C GLU A 81 -12.19 11.80 -0.37
N TYR A 82 -12.09 11.35 0.87
CA TYR A 82 -11.30 12.03 1.88
C TYR A 82 -9.81 12.05 1.51
N ALA A 83 -9.25 10.99 0.95
CA ALA A 83 -7.86 10.98 0.49
C ALA A 83 -7.59 11.95 -0.68
N ARG A 84 -8.61 12.28 -1.49
CA ARG A 84 -8.52 13.20 -2.65
C ARG A 84 -8.91 14.63 -2.34
N LYS A 85 -9.50 14.89 -1.17
CA LYS A 85 -10.01 16.20 -0.79
C LYS A 85 -8.88 17.26 -0.78
N GLY A 86 -9.24 18.50 -1.13
CA GLY A 86 -8.31 19.57 -1.49
C GLY A 86 -7.50 20.19 -0.34
N TYR A 87 -6.58 21.08 -0.72
CA TYR A 87 -5.43 21.57 0.04
C TYR A 87 -5.69 22.54 1.22
N THR A 88 -6.94 22.76 1.62
CA THR A 88 -7.29 23.83 2.58
C THR A 88 -7.85 23.36 3.91
N ASP A 89 -7.88 22.06 4.18
CA ASP A 89 -8.29 21.53 5.49
C ASP A 89 -7.10 21.28 6.42
N ASN A 90 -7.39 21.01 7.69
CA ASN A 90 -6.39 20.78 8.74
C ASN A 90 -5.53 19.53 8.48
N ASP A 91 -5.92 18.67 7.54
CA ASP A 91 -5.21 17.43 7.20
C ASP A 91 -4.44 17.54 5.88
N ALA A 92 -4.48 18.71 5.22
CA ALA A 92 -3.87 18.93 3.92
C ALA A 92 -2.36 18.73 3.94
N GLU A 93 -1.68 19.18 4.99
CA GLU A 93 -0.24 19.01 5.16
C GLU A 93 0.15 17.53 5.28
N GLY A 94 -0.45 16.81 6.23
CA GLY A 94 -0.17 15.38 6.45
C GLY A 94 -0.47 14.53 5.21
N ARG A 95 -1.60 14.80 4.55
CA ARG A 95 -1.97 14.15 3.30
C ARG A 95 -0.99 14.43 2.16
N ARG A 96 -0.57 15.68 1.99
CA ARG A 96 0.39 16.04 0.95
C ARG A 96 1.73 15.38 1.22
N ALA A 97 2.24 15.47 2.45
CA ALA A 97 3.50 14.85 2.84
C ALA A 97 3.49 13.34 2.60
N TRP A 98 2.45 12.65 3.05
CA TRP A 98 2.27 11.22 2.85
C TRP A 98 2.22 10.85 1.37
N ASN A 99 1.29 11.44 0.61
CA ASN A 99 1.09 11.09 -0.79
C ASN A 99 2.35 11.35 -1.63
N SER A 100 3.03 12.47 -1.37
CA SER A 100 4.25 12.83 -2.09
C SER A 100 5.39 11.87 -1.78
N TRP A 101 5.54 11.49 -0.51
CA TRP A 101 6.57 10.54 -0.09
C TRP A 101 6.33 9.14 -0.65
N VAL A 102 5.09 8.64 -0.62
CA VAL A 102 4.76 7.33 -1.22
C VAL A 102 5.03 7.35 -2.71
N VAL A 103 4.56 8.36 -3.45
CA VAL A 103 4.77 8.43 -4.91
C VAL A 103 6.25 8.53 -5.27
N ALA A 104 7.02 9.34 -4.53
CA ALA A 104 8.45 9.49 -4.75
C ALA A 104 9.24 8.19 -4.55
N ASN A 105 8.77 7.31 -3.66
CA ASN A 105 9.46 6.07 -3.35
C ASN A 105 8.90 4.84 -4.08
N TRP A 106 7.60 4.79 -4.39
CA TRP A 106 6.90 3.59 -4.87
C TRP A 106 7.57 2.92 -6.07
N GLY A 107 7.76 3.67 -7.14
CA GLY A 107 8.43 3.19 -8.36
C GLY A 107 9.95 3.31 -8.27
N PRO A 108 10.50 4.51 -8.00
CA PRO A 108 11.95 4.74 -8.09
C PRO A 108 12.77 4.00 -7.02
N THR A 109 12.34 4.06 -5.76
CA THR A 109 13.12 3.55 -4.61
C THR A 109 12.76 2.11 -4.30
N TRP A 110 11.48 1.83 -4.06
CA TRP A 110 10.96 0.54 -3.62
C TRP A 110 10.74 -0.43 -4.79
N LYS A 111 10.68 0.07 -6.03
CA LYS A 111 10.53 -0.71 -7.26
C LYS A 111 9.30 -1.64 -7.21
N LEU A 112 8.22 -1.20 -6.56
CA LEU A 112 7.03 -2.03 -6.35
C LEU A 112 6.31 -2.36 -7.65
N ASN A 113 6.26 -1.43 -8.61
CA ASN A 113 5.71 -1.72 -9.94
C ASN A 113 6.48 -2.86 -10.62
N ARG A 114 7.81 -2.89 -10.48
CA ARG A 114 8.63 -3.98 -11.03
C ARG A 114 8.33 -5.31 -10.33
N ILE A 115 8.15 -5.32 -9.02
CA ILE A 115 7.77 -6.54 -8.27
C ILE A 115 6.40 -7.03 -8.74
N ILE A 116 5.42 -6.14 -8.89
CA ILE A 116 4.09 -6.45 -9.41
C ILE A 116 4.19 -7.03 -10.83
N ASP A 117 4.93 -6.39 -11.73
CA ASP A 117 5.11 -6.85 -13.12
C ASP A 117 5.79 -8.23 -13.19
N GLU A 118 6.81 -8.47 -12.36
CA GLU A 118 7.49 -9.76 -12.25
C GLU A 118 6.51 -10.86 -11.81
N VAL A 119 5.67 -10.58 -10.80
CA VAL A 119 4.65 -11.52 -10.33
C VAL A 119 3.59 -11.80 -11.39
N LEU A 120 3.08 -10.76 -12.04
CA LEU A 120 2.07 -10.91 -13.11
C LEU A 120 2.62 -11.75 -14.26
N LYS A 121 3.90 -11.60 -14.60
CA LYS A 121 4.58 -12.41 -15.61
C LYS A 121 4.76 -13.86 -15.16
N GLU A 122 5.25 -14.09 -13.94
CA GLU A 122 5.43 -15.43 -13.37
C GLU A 122 4.10 -16.20 -13.28
N ALA A 123 3.02 -15.51 -12.90
CA ALA A 123 1.67 -16.05 -12.81
C ALA A 123 0.97 -16.22 -14.17
N LYS A 124 1.64 -15.87 -15.29
CA LYS A 124 1.06 -15.90 -16.65
C LYS A 124 -0.26 -15.12 -16.73
N CYS A 125 -0.28 -13.95 -16.07
CA CYS A 125 -1.35 -12.97 -16.09
C CYS A 125 -1.16 -11.90 -17.18
N GLY A 126 -0.12 -12.06 -18.02
CA GLY A 126 0.07 -11.20 -19.19
C GLY A 126 -1.12 -11.30 -20.17
N PRO A 127 -1.48 -10.21 -20.87
CA PRO A 127 -2.64 -10.21 -21.77
C PRO A 127 -2.61 -11.33 -22.81
N TYR A 128 -1.43 -11.59 -23.40
CA TYR A 128 -1.25 -12.66 -24.38
C TYR A 128 -1.29 -14.06 -23.76
N ASP A 129 -0.76 -14.24 -22.55
CA ASP A 129 -0.83 -15.51 -21.83
C ASP A 129 -2.28 -15.85 -21.45
N ALA A 130 -3.03 -14.85 -21.00
CA ALA A 130 -4.45 -14.99 -20.69
C ALA A 130 -5.27 -15.33 -21.95
N MET A 131 -5.00 -14.65 -23.08
CA MET A 131 -5.64 -14.98 -24.37
C MET A 131 -5.33 -16.41 -24.81
N ALA A 132 -4.08 -16.86 -24.68
CA ALA A 132 -3.67 -18.22 -25.02
C ALA A 132 -4.37 -19.24 -24.12
N ARG A 133 -4.46 -18.99 -22.80
CA ARG A 133 -5.14 -19.84 -21.82
C ARG A 133 -6.65 -19.94 -22.10
N LEU A 134 -7.29 -18.82 -22.38
CA LEU A 134 -8.74 -18.73 -22.62
C LEU A 134 -9.13 -19.09 -24.06
N LYS A 135 -8.15 -19.30 -24.95
CA LYS A 135 -8.35 -19.51 -26.39
C LYS A 135 -9.19 -18.41 -27.05
N GLN A 136 -8.99 -17.16 -26.63
CA GLN A 136 -9.71 -16.00 -27.14
C GLN A 136 -8.83 -15.13 -28.05
N ARG A 137 -9.46 -14.47 -29.02
CA ARG A 137 -8.80 -13.50 -29.93
C ARG A 137 -8.92 -12.05 -29.46
N LYS A 138 -9.68 -11.81 -28.38
CA LYS A 138 -9.84 -10.50 -27.74
C LYS A 138 -9.11 -10.50 -26.41
N PHE A 139 -8.65 -9.33 -25.99
CA PHE A 139 -8.07 -9.17 -24.67
C PHE A 139 -9.13 -9.42 -23.60
N PRO A 140 -8.90 -10.36 -22.68
CA PRO A 140 -9.82 -10.62 -21.58
C PRO A 140 -9.81 -9.46 -20.58
N THR A 141 -10.89 -9.28 -19.83
CA THR A 141 -10.87 -8.42 -18.64
C THR A 141 -9.97 -9.00 -17.56
N LEU A 142 -9.63 -8.22 -16.53
CA LEU A 142 -8.81 -8.69 -15.40
C LEU A 142 -9.49 -9.86 -14.66
N GLU A 143 -10.82 -9.81 -14.56
CA GLU A 143 -11.65 -10.85 -13.96
C GLU A 143 -11.65 -12.12 -14.81
N GLU A 144 -11.83 -11.99 -16.13
CA GLU A 144 -11.77 -13.12 -17.07
C GLU A 144 -10.38 -13.77 -17.09
N ALA A 145 -9.33 -12.96 -16.98
CA ALA A 145 -7.96 -13.42 -16.83
C ALA A 145 -7.65 -13.99 -15.45
N GLN A 146 -8.58 -13.90 -14.48
CA GLN A 146 -8.44 -14.40 -13.11
C GLN A 146 -7.17 -13.88 -12.42
N VAL A 147 -6.77 -12.64 -12.72
CA VAL A 147 -5.53 -12.04 -12.18
C VAL A 147 -5.53 -12.02 -10.64
N PRO A 148 -6.62 -11.60 -9.96
CA PRO A 148 -6.65 -11.61 -8.48
C PRO A 148 -6.57 -13.02 -7.88
N ILE A 149 -6.88 -14.08 -8.64
CA ILE A 149 -6.78 -15.46 -8.17
C ILE A 149 -5.34 -15.96 -8.31
N HIS A 150 -4.70 -15.70 -9.45
CA HIS A 150 -3.38 -16.24 -9.75
C HIS A 150 -2.23 -15.40 -9.19
N ALA A 151 -2.38 -14.08 -9.10
CA ALA A 151 -1.30 -13.18 -8.71
C ALA A 151 -1.34 -12.76 -7.22
N ALA A 152 -2.48 -12.88 -6.53
CA ALA A 152 -2.62 -12.34 -5.18
C ALA A 152 -1.68 -12.99 -4.15
N ASN A 153 -1.65 -14.33 -4.07
CA ASN A 153 -0.76 -15.03 -3.13
C ASN A 153 0.72 -14.82 -3.48
N PRO A 154 1.18 -15.01 -4.74
CA PRO A 154 2.57 -14.72 -5.09
C PRO A 154 2.99 -13.27 -4.81
N LEU A 155 2.09 -12.31 -5.05
CA LEU A 155 2.37 -10.90 -4.79
C LEU A 155 2.48 -10.63 -3.29
N ALA A 156 1.54 -11.13 -2.50
CA ALA A 156 1.57 -10.97 -1.05
C ALA A 156 2.85 -11.58 -0.45
N TYR A 157 3.23 -12.78 -0.89
CA TYR A 157 4.48 -13.40 -0.46
C TYR A 157 5.71 -12.55 -0.82
N LYS A 158 5.81 -12.03 -2.05
CA LYS A 158 6.95 -11.17 -2.43
C LYS A 158 7.00 -9.85 -1.64
N LEU A 159 5.86 -9.29 -1.25
CA LEU A 159 5.79 -8.00 -0.56
C LEU A 159 5.93 -8.11 0.96
N PHE A 160 5.39 -9.18 1.55
CA PHE A 160 5.17 -9.31 2.99
C PHE A 160 5.80 -10.58 3.59
N GLY A 161 6.26 -11.52 2.75
CA GLY A 161 6.86 -12.77 3.20
C GLY A 161 5.85 -13.72 3.84
N ASP A 162 6.33 -14.57 4.74
CA ASP A 162 5.50 -15.54 5.46
C ASP A 162 4.48 -14.85 6.39
N ASP A 163 4.78 -13.64 6.86
CA ASP A 163 3.88 -12.85 7.73
C ASP A 163 2.56 -12.47 7.04
N ALA A 164 2.45 -12.66 5.72
CA ALA A 164 1.19 -12.48 5.00
C ALA A 164 0.12 -13.52 5.38
N TYR A 165 0.54 -14.64 5.99
CA TYR A 165 -0.24 -15.85 6.22
C TYR A 165 -0.30 -16.19 7.72
N PRO A 166 -1.28 -15.68 8.47
CA PRO A 166 -1.31 -15.83 9.93
C PRO A 166 -1.56 -17.28 10.40
N ASP A 167 -2.36 -18.06 9.65
CA ASP A 167 -2.77 -19.41 10.08
C ASP A 167 -2.64 -20.50 9.00
N ASP A 168 -2.75 -20.13 7.71
CA ASP A 168 -2.69 -21.06 6.58
C ASP A 168 -1.98 -20.38 5.40
N PRO A 169 -0.99 -21.04 4.77
CA PRO A 169 -0.24 -20.50 3.64
C PRO A 169 -1.09 -20.18 2.39
N ASN A 170 -2.36 -20.57 2.36
CA ASN A 170 -3.29 -20.27 1.28
C ASN A 170 -4.19 -19.05 1.57
N PHE A 171 -4.30 -18.62 2.83
CA PHE A 171 -5.22 -17.57 3.26
C PHE A 171 -4.47 -16.33 3.74
N LEU A 172 -4.58 -15.26 2.97
CA LEU A 172 -4.04 -13.95 3.32
C LEU A 172 -4.83 -13.34 4.47
N ALA A 173 -4.12 -12.66 5.37
CA ALA A 173 -4.76 -11.78 6.34
C ALA A 173 -5.71 -10.79 5.62
N THR A 174 -6.93 -10.62 6.13
CA THR A 174 -7.96 -9.75 5.50
C THR A 174 -7.45 -8.36 5.09
N PRO A 175 -6.66 -7.65 5.92
CA PRO A 175 -6.11 -6.35 5.54
C PRO A 175 -5.15 -6.43 4.33
N ILE A 176 -4.33 -7.47 4.28
CA ILE A 176 -3.37 -7.72 3.20
C ILE A 176 -4.10 -8.08 1.91
N LYS A 177 -5.10 -8.98 1.99
CA LYS A 177 -5.93 -9.33 0.83
C LYS A 177 -6.59 -8.10 0.23
N THR A 178 -7.18 -7.26 1.08
CA THR A 178 -7.84 -6.01 0.66
C THR A 178 -6.84 -5.08 -0.03
N PHE A 179 -5.63 -4.94 0.52
CA PHE A 179 -4.59 -4.12 -0.08
C PHE A 179 -4.13 -4.66 -1.44
N ILE A 180 -3.90 -5.97 -1.56
CA ILE A 180 -3.48 -6.63 -2.80
C ILE A 180 -4.55 -6.48 -3.89
N ASP A 181 -5.83 -6.58 -3.52
CA ASP A 181 -6.95 -6.35 -4.45
C ASP A 181 -7.06 -4.90 -4.92
N GLN A 182 -6.45 -3.94 -4.22
CA GLN A 182 -6.35 -2.55 -4.72
C GLN A 182 -5.15 -2.36 -5.66
N LEU A 183 -4.18 -3.29 -5.67
CA LEU A 183 -2.99 -3.22 -6.54
C LEU A 183 -3.19 -3.93 -7.88
N LEU A 184 -4.07 -4.94 -7.93
CA LEU A 184 -4.38 -5.77 -9.10
C LEU A 184 -5.64 -5.29 -9.83
#